data_AF-A0A0S8DGD5-F1
#
_entry.id   AF-A0A0S8DGD5-F1
#
_cell.length_a   1.000
_cell.length_b   1.000
_cell.length_c   1.000
_cell.angle_alpha   90.00
_cell.angle_beta   90.00
_cell.angle_gamma   90.00
#
_symmetry.space_group_name_H-M   'P 1'
#
loop_
_entity.id
_entity.type
_entity.pdbx_description
1 polymer ?
#
loop_
_entity_poly.entity_id
_entity_poly.type
_entity_poly.pdbx_seq_one_letter_code
_entity_poly.pdbx_strand_id
1 'polypeptide(L)'
;MKFSTTKKLITGITAAALLFAAGAPAAMAEEEVPSADASVGFYSQYIWRGFELSKDSIAIQPSVSVGYKGFGANLWASLDTDLYGADTHKWVETDYTLSYDGAYEKLGYGVGWIYYAINADGDSDTQEFYG
;
A
#
# COMPACT_ATOMS: atom_id res chain seq x y z
N MET A 1 28.16 11.10 -7.76
CA MET A 1 26.78 11.07 -7.21
C MET A 1 26.76 10.08 -6.05
N LYS A 2 26.34 10.49 -4.84
CA LYS A 2 26.49 9.72 -3.58
C LYS A 2 25.39 8.65 -3.45
N PHE A 3 25.71 7.38 -3.74
CA PHE A 3 24.80 6.22 -3.61
C PHE A 3 24.65 5.65 -2.17
N SER A 4 25.26 6.26 -1.16
CA SER A 4 25.36 5.69 0.20
C SER A 4 24.13 5.92 1.08
N THR A 5 23.36 6.99 0.85
CA THR A 5 22.26 7.39 1.73
C THR A 5 21.01 6.52 1.52
N THR A 6 20.75 6.10 0.29
CA THR A 6 19.56 5.32 -0.09
C THR A 6 19.57 3.90 0.51
N LYS A 7 20.73 3.25 0.60
CA LYS A 7 20.84 1.92 1.24
C LYS A 7 20.55 1.96 2.74
N LYS A 8 20.97 3.04 3.43
CA LYS A 8 20.71 3.23 4.87
C LYS A 8 19.23 3.48 5.17
N LEU A 9 18.51 4.13 4.26
CA LEU A 9 17.08 4.37 4.38
C LEU A 9 16.28 3.06 4.24
N ILE A 10 16.66 2.22 3.27
CA ILE A 10 15.99 0.93 3.00
C ILE A 10 16.21 -0.04 4.17
N THR A 11 17.43 -0.15 4.72
CA THR A 11 17.68 -1.00 5.89
C THR A 11 16.97 -0.52 7.16
N GLY A 12 16.74 0.79 7.32
CA GLY A 12 16.02 1.35 8.46
C GLY A 12 14.52 1.01 8.46
N ILE A 13 13.88 1.01 7.29
CA ILE A 13 12.45 0.68 7.14
C ILE A 13 12.21 -0.81 7.40
N THR A 14 13.10 -1.69 6.93
CA THR A 14 12.98 -3.14 7.18
C THR A 14 13.20 -3.52 8.65
N ALA A 15 14.06 -2.79 9.37
CA ALA A 15 14.32 -3.06 10.79
C ALA A 15 13.17 -2.62 11.71
N ALA A 16 12.42 -1.58 11.34
CA ALA A 16 11.26 -1.12 12.10
C ALA A 16 10.06 -2.08 12.00
N ALA A 17 9.89 -2.75 10.85
CA ALA A 17 8.82 -3.73 10.64
C ALA A 17 8.96 -5.01 11.49
N LEU A 18 10.18 -5.35 11.91
CA LEU A 18 10.46 -6.57 12.69
C LEU A 18 10.19 -6.44 14.20
N LEU A 19 9.98 -5.22 14.71
CA LEU A 19 9.79 -4.98 16.15
C LEU A 19 8.32 -4.99 16.59
N PHE A 20 7.36 -5.00 15.67
CA PHE A 20 5.92 -5.00 16.00
C PHE A 20 5.27 -6.39 16.07
N ALA A 21 6.01 -7.46 15.78
CA ALA A 21 5.46 -8.82 15.68
C ALA A 21 5.28 -9.55 17.03
N ALA A 22 5.44 -8.91 18.18
CA ALA A 22 5.37 -9.57 19.48
C ALA A 22 4.41 -8.87 20.45
N GLY A 23 3.14 -9.28 20.47
CA GLY A 23 2.18 -8.90 21.51
C GLY A 23 0.77 -9.39 21.26
N ALA A 24 0.43 -10.57 21.80
CA ALA A 24 -0.94 -11.10 21.87
C ALA A 24 -1.69 -10.49 23.09
N PRO A 25 -3.03 -10.64 23.19
CA PRO A 25 -3.93 -9.51 23.45
C PRO A 25 -4.31 -9.32 24.93
N ALA A 26 -4.60 -8.07 25.30
CA ALA A 26 -5.32 -7.74 26.54
C ALA A 26 -6.60 -6.99 26.17
N ALA A 27 -7.75 -7.63 26.44
CA ALA A 27 -9.05 -6.98 26.36
C ALA A 27 -9.16 -5.92 27.46
N MET A 28 -9.06 -4.67 27.08
CA MET A 28 -9.44 -3.50 27.87
C MET A 28 -10.46 -2.72 27.03
N ALA A 29 -11.41 -2.03 27.69
CA ALA A 29 -12.41 -1.17 27.05
C ALA A 29 -11.78 -0.45 25.84
N GLU A 30 -12.40 -0.58 24.67
CA GLU A 30 -11.82 -0.18 23.38
C GLU A 30 -11.67 1.35 23.35
N GLU A 31 -10.67 1.85 24.07
CA GLU A 31 -9.97 3.06 23.69
C GLU A 31 -9.62 2.81 22.24
N GLU A 32 -10.20 3.61 21.33
CA GLU A 32 -9.91 3.49 19.90
C GLU A 32 -8.41 3.68 19.75
N VAL A 33 -7.70 2.55 19.73
CA VAL A 33 -6.27 2.48 19.63
C VAL A 33 -5.94 2.61 18.15
N PRO A 34 -4.85 3.30 17.79
CA PRO A 34 -4.38 3.30 16.42
C PRO A 34 -4.18 1.86 15.95
N SER A 35 -4.84 1.50 14.85
CA SER A 35 -4.63 0.23 14.16
C SER A 35 -3.54 0.41 13.12
N ALA A 36 -2.69 -0.60 12.97
CA ALA A 36 -1.74 -0.68 11.87
C ALA A 36 -1.74 -2.10 11.32
N ASP A 37 -1.78 -2.24 10.00
CA ASP A 37 -1.65 -3.50 9.29
C ASP A 37 -0.56 -3.34 8.23
N ALA A 38 0.21 -4.41 8.03
CA ALA A 38 1.19 -4.49 6.97
C ALA A 38 1.15 -5.88 6.36
N SER A 39 1.03 -5.95 5.04
CA SER A 39 0.95 -7.19 4.29
C SER A 39 1.80 -7.10 3.03
N VAL A 40 2.21 -8.27 2.53
CA VAL A 40 2.88 -8.39 1.23
C VAL A 40 2.26 -9.57 0.50
N GLY A 41 1.62 -9.30 -0.63
CA GLY A 41 1.09 -10.31 -1.53
C GLY A 41 2.11 -10.71 -2.59
N PHE A 42 2.13 -11.99 -2.94
CA PHE A 42 2.88 -12.54 -4.07
C PHE A 42 1.89 -13.20 -5.01
N TYR A 43 1.79 -12.71 -6.23
CA TYR A 43 0.83 -13.15 -7.23
C TYR A 43 1.54 -13.58 -8.50
N SER A 44 0.97 -14.57 -9.19
CA SER A 44 1.46 -14.99 -10.51
C SER A 44 1.11 -14.01 -11.62
N GLN A 45 0.18 -13.07 -11.35
CA GLN A 45 -0.24 -12.03 -12.29
C GLN A 45 -0.94 -10.88 -11.56
N TYR A 46 -0.82 -9.66 -12.06
CA TYR A 46 -1.56 -8.46 -11.67
C TYR A 46 -2.49 -8.03 -12.80
N ILE A 47 -3.80 -8.10 -12.55
CA ILE A 47 -4.85 -7.64 -13.45
C ILE A 47 -5.58 -6.47 -12.77
N TRP A 48 -5.57 -5.30 -13.40
CA TRP A 48 -6.21 -4.10 -12.89
C TRP A 48 -7.30 -3.62 -13.83
N ARG A 49 -8.55 -3.56 -13.34
CA ARG A 49 -9.73 -3.14 -14.12
C ARG A 49 -9.87 -3.84 -15.49
N GLY A 50 -9.37 -5.07 -15.60
CA GLY A 50 -9.38 -5.87 -16.83
C GLY A 50 -8.13 -5.73 -17.72
N PHE A 51 -7.19 -4.86 -17.36
CA PHE A 51 -5.89 -4.74 -18.01
C PHE A 51 -4.86 -5.65 -17.33
N GLU A 52 -4.18 -6.47 -18.12
CA GLU A 52 -3.04 -7.27 -17.67
C GLU A 52 -1.82 -6.35 -17.54
N LEU A 53 -1.42 -6.08 -16.30
CA LEU A 53 -0.30 -5.19 -15.98
C LEU A 53 1.00 -5.94 -15.68
N SER A 54 0.94 -7.28 -15.60
CA SER A 54 2.12 -8.14 -15.51
C SER A 54 1.98 -9.33 -16.46
N LYS A 55 3.05 -9.71 -17.13
CA LYS A 55 3.04 -10.83 -18.08
C LYS A 55 4.22 -11.75 -17.85
N ASP A 56 3.95 -13.03 -17.60
CA ASP A 56 4.95 -14.07 -17.35
C ASP A 56 5.89 -13.80 -16.14
N SER A 57 5.39 -13.07 -15.13
CA SER A 57 6.19 -12.55 -14.02
C SER A 57 5.49 -12.64 -12.66
N ILE A 58 6.24 -12.50 -11.55
CA ILE A 58 5.67 -12.44 -10.20
C ILE A 58 5.34 -10.98 -9.89
N ALA A 59 4.09 -10.71 -9.56
CA ALA A 59 3.67 -9.43 -9.01
C ALA A 59 3.79 -9.44 -7.48
N ILE A 60 4.61 -8.55 -6.94
CA ILE A 60 4.81 -8.38 -5.50
C ILE A 60 4.09 -7.11 -5.07
N GLN A 61 3.19 -7.21 -4.10
CA GLN A 61 2.30 -6.13 -3.71
C GLN A 61 2.38 -5.88 -2.20
N PRO A 62 3.31 -5.04 -1.73
CA PRO A 62 3.28 -4.57 -0.35
C PRO A 62 2.13 -3.59 -0.11
N SER A 63 1.50 -3.71 1.06
CA SER A 63 0.49 -2.76 1.56
C SER A 63 0.74 -2.46 3.03
N VAL A 64 0.61 -1.20 3.42
CA VAL A 64 0.63 -0.78 4.83
C VAL A 64 -0.55 0.15 5.06
N SER A 65 -1.43 -0.25 5.98
CA SER A 65 -2.60 0.52 6.38
C SER A 65 -2.46 0.97 7.83
N VAL A 66 -2.90 2.19 8.12
CA VAL A 66 -3.08 2.70 9.48
C VAL A 66 -4.47 3.28 9.62
N GLY A 67 -5.06 3.14 10.81
CA GLY A 67 -6.41 3.60 11.11
C GLY A 67 -6.50 4.20 12.50
N TYR A 68 -7.25 5.28 12.65
CA TYR A 68 -7.51 5.89 13.94
C TYR A 68 -8.78 6.75 13.91
N LYS A 69 -9.75 6.47 14.79
CA LYS A 69 -10.98 7.27 14.97
C LYS A 69 -11.74 7.56 13.67
N GLY A 70 -11.91 6.53 12.85
CA GLY A 70 -12.56 6.65 11.54
C GLY A 70 -11.63 7.15 10.43
N PHE A 71 -10.47 7.75 10.72
CA PHE A 71 -9.49 8.08 9.69
C PHE A 71 -8.69 6.85 9.29
N GLY A 72 -8.56 6.60 8.00
CA GLY A 72 -7.71 5.56 7.42
C GLY A 72 -6.66 6.18 6.49
N ALA A 73 -5.47 5.60 6.48
CA ALA A 73 -4.47 5.85 5.46
C ALA A 73 -3.85 4.53 5.01
N ASN A 74 -3.72 4.32 3.71
CA ASN A 74 -3.07 3.14 3.14
C ASN A 74 -2.03 3.54 2.11
N LEU A 75 -0.88 2.87 2.17
CA LEU A 75 0.15 2.92 1.15
C LEU A 75 0.26 1.54 0.52
N TRP A 76 0.00 1.45 -0.78
CA TRP A 76 0.12 0.22 -1.55
C TRP A 76 1.08 0.44 -2.71
N ALA A 77 1.81 -0.59 -3.11
CA ALA A 77 2.64 -0.53 -4.31
C ALA A 77 2.60 -1.84 -5.08
N SER A 78 2.84 -1.75 -6.38
CA SER A 78 2.98 -2.91 -7.27
C SER A 78 4.37 -2.98 -7.86
N LEU A 79 5.03 -4.10 -7.63
CA LEU A 79 6.31 -4.46 -8.21
C LEU A 79 6.11 -5.58 -9.21
N ASP A 80 6.58 -5.38 -10.43
CA ASP A 80 6.67 -6.44 -11.42
C ASP A 80 8.14 -6.87 -11.58
N THR A 81 8.40 -8.17 -11.43
CA THR A 81 9.73 -8.74 -11.57
C THR A 81 10.18 -8.93 -13.03
N ASP A 82 9.26 -8.94 -14.00
CA ASP A 82 9.55 -9.05 -15.44
C ASP A 82 8.44 -8.37 -16.27
N LEU A 83 8.56 -7.06 -16.44
CA LEU A 83 7.59 -6.26 -17.18
C LEU A 83 7.91 -6.31 -18.68
N TYR A 84 7.09 -7.02 -19.47
CA TYR A 84 7.09 -6.99 -20.93
C TYR A 84 8.47 -7.26 -21.59
N GLY A 85 9.24 -8.23 -21.09
CA GLY A 85 10.50 -8.64 -21.73
C GLY A 85 11.62 -7.60 -21.63
N ALA A 86 11.52 -6.66 -20.70
CA ALA A 86 12.66 -5.88 -20.23
C ALA A 86 13.25 -6.63 -19.03
N ASP A 87 14.53 -7.02 -19.10
CA ASP A 87 15.32 -7.71 -18.06
C ASP A 87 15.53 -6.87 -16.78
N THR A 88 14.53 -6.12 -16.33
CA THR A 88 14.62 -5.16 -15.24
C THR A 88 13.34 -5.16 -14.40
N HIS A 89 13.50 -5.37 -13.10
CA HIS A 89 12.47 -5.19 -12.10
C HIS A 89 11.97 -3.73 -12.16
N LYS A 90 10.68 -3.52 -12.45
CA LYS A 90 10.08 -2.18 -12.51
C LYS A 90 8.99 -2.03 -11.45
N TRP A 91 9.06 -0.92 -10.72
CA TRP A 91 7.93 -0.44 -9.94
C TRP A 91 6.86 0.02 -10.91
N VAL A 92 5.69 -0.60 -10.86
CA VAL A 92 4.59 -0.30 -11.79
C VAL A 92 3.78 0.87 -11.27
N GLU A 93 3.43 0.84 -9.97
CA GLU A 93 2.47 1.78 -9.41
C GLU A 93 2.65 1.92 -7.88
N THR A 94 2.29 3.08 -7.33
CA THR A 94 2.19 3.32 -5.89
C THR A 94 0.96 4.14 -5.58
N ASP A 95 0.12 3.62 -4.70
CA ASP A 95 -1.17 4.20 -4.36
C ASP A 95 -1.13 4.74 -2.93
N TYR A 96 -1.58 5.98 -2.78
CA TYR A 96 -1.82 6.60 -1.49
C TYR A 96 -3.31 6.77 -1.31
N THR A 97 -3.88 6.11 -0.31
CA THR A 97 -5.29 6.23 0.03
C THR A 97 -5.44 6.93 1.37
N LEU A 98 -6.37 7.89 1.44
CA LEU A 98 -6.89 8.46 2.68
C LEU A 98 -8.39 8.22 2.73
N SER A 99 -8.91 7.75 3.86
CA SER A 99 -10.35 7.55 4.07
C SER A 99 -10.80 8.16 5.40
N TYR A 100 -12.09 8.48 5.46
CA TYR A 100 -12.78 8.77 6.70
C TYR A 100 -14.12 8.05 6.72
N ASP A 101 -14.27 7.16 7.70
CA ASP A 101 -15.41 6.29 7.88
C ASP A 101 -16.05 6.58 9.24
N GLY A 102 -17.37 6.65 9.25
CA GLY A 102 -18.14 6.93 10.45
C GLY A 102 -19.51 6.29 10.41
N ALA A 103 -20.18 6.28 11.56
CA ALA A 103 -21.54 5.78 11.66
C ALA A 103 -22.40 6.74 12.48
N TYR A 104 -23.62 6.97 12.01
CA TYR A 104 -24.69 7.62 12.76
C TYR A 104 -25.87 6.64 12.89
N GLU A 105 -26.12 6.19 14.11
CA GLU A 105 -27.08 5.12 14.42
C GLU A 105 -26.83 3.84 13.59
N LYS A 106 -27.70 3.55 12.62
CA LYS A 106 -27.60 2.38 11.71
C LYS A 106 -27.05 2.74 10.34
N LEU A 107 -26.70 4.00 10.10
CA LEU A 107 -26.20 4.49 8.83
C LEU A 107 -24.68 4.67 8.91
N GLY A 108 -23.95 3.86 8.16
CA GLY A 108 -22.52 4.09 7.90
C GLY A 108 -22.34 5.10 6.77
N TYR A 109 -21.32 5.92 6.87
CA TYR A 109 -20.85 6.80 5.79
C TYR A 109 -19.33 6.69 5.69
N GLY A 110 -18.82 6.81 4.47
CA GLY A 110 -17.40 6.77 4.20
C GLY A 110 -17.08 7.70 3.04
N VAL A 111 -15.97 8.42 3.13
CA VAL A 111 -15.42 9.18 2.01
C VAL A 111 -13.94 8.90 1.93
N GLY A 112 -13.40 8.91 0.72
CA GLY A 112 -11.97 8.71 0.55
C GLY A 112 -11.41 9.38 -0.69
N TRP A 113 -10.09 9.40 -0.70
CA TRP A 113 -9.26 9.97 -1.75
C TRP A 113 -8.11 9.01 -2.03
N ILE A 114 -7.83 8.79 -3.31
CA ILE A 114 -6.73 7.96 -3.78
C ILE A 114 -5.88 8.78 -4.72
N TYR A 115 -4.56 8.74 -4.53
CA TYR A 115 -3.57 9.23 -5.47
C TYR A 115 -2.80 8.05 -6.05
N TYR A 116 -2.77 7.99 -7.37
CA TYR A 116 -2.08 6.97 -8.15
C TYR A 116 -0.80 7.56 -8.70
N ALA A 117 0.34 7.18 -8.11
CA ALA A 117 1.66 7.49 -8.64
C ALA A 117 2.04 6.40 -9.66
N ILE A 118 1.76 6.68 -10.93
CA ILE A 118 1.93 5.71 -12.03
C ILE A 118 3.38 5.83 -12.51
N ASN A 119 4.16 4.77 -12.34
CA ASN A 119 5.58 4.74 -12.72
C ASN A 119 5.81 4.03 -14.07
N ALA A 120 4.75 3.83 -14.85
CA ALA A 120 4.84 3.38 -16.23
C ALA A 120 5.36 4.52 -17.13
N ASP A 121 6.33 4.21 -18.00
CA ASP A 121 7.01 5.20 -18.84
C ASP A 121 6.01 6.01 -19.69
N GLY A 122 5.79 7.28 -19.32
CA GLY A 122 4.99 8.24 -20.08
C GLY A 122 3.56 8.49 -19.58
N ASP A 123 3.11 7.80 -18.54
CA ASP A 123 1.80 8.06 -17.94
C ASP A 123 1.85 9.19 -16.90
N SER A 124 0.74 9.91 -16.78
CA SER A 124 0.60 10.99 -15.80
C SER A 124 -0.06 10.47 -14.53
N ASP A 125 0.41 10.93 -13.38
CA ASP A 125 -0.23 10.65 -12.09
C ASP A 125 -1.70 11.05 -12.11
N THR A 126 -2.54 10.27 -11.42
CA THR A 126 -3.99 10.51 -11.35
C THR A 126 -4.49 10.50 -9.92
N GLN A 127 -5.69 11.03 -9.69
CA GLN A 127 -6.32 11.05 -8.38
C GLN A 127 -7.83 10.87 -8.47
N GLU A 128 -8.42 10.22 -7.48
CA GLU A 128 -9.84 9.89 -7.40
C GLU A 128 -10.40 10.24 -6.02
N PHE A 129 -11.65 10.74 -5.97
CA PHE A 129 -12.45 10.83 -4.76
C PHE A 129 -13.60 9.83 -4.85
N TYR A 130 -13.89 9.14 -3.75
CA TYR A 130 -14.96 8.14 -3.66
C TYR A 130 -15.78 8.30 -2.35
N GLY A 131 -17.02 7.80 -2.34
CA GLY A 131 -17.93 7.82 -1.19
C GLY A 131 -19.29 7.20 -1.51
#